data_AF-A0A9W9ZL43-F1
#
_entry.id   AF-A0A9W9ZL43-F1
#
_cell.length_a   1.000
_cell.length_b   1.000
_cell.length_c   1.000
_cell.angle_alpha   90.00
_cell.angle_beta   90.00
_cell.angle_gamma   90.00
#
_symmetry.space_group_name_H-M   'P 1'
#
loop_
_entity.id
_entity.type
_entity.pdbx_description
1 polymer ?
#
loop_
_entity_poly.entity_id
_entity_poly.type
_entity_poly.pdbx_seq_one_letter_code
_entity_poly.pdbx_strand_id
1 'polypeptide(L)'
;MKCIRPVPFDVHPNHFKASTSLEGFSAQGGLITDDVEAAWCAAEKNAEQWIEVDLQLETDVLAVALQGLYKHSWVETFYVQYSTDGNTWYCYGSDNGHKVIFNYS
;
A
#
# COMPACT_ATOMS: atom_id res chain seq x y z
N MET A 1 8.12 21.53 19.15
CA MET A 1 7.59 20.85 17.95
C MET A 1 6.89 19.58 18.41
N LYS A 2 5.62 19.38 18.06
CA LYS A 2 4.87 18.16 18.39
C LYS A 2 4.85 17.33 17.11
N CYS A 3 5.40 16.12 17.13
CA CYS A 3 5.20 15.18 16.02
C CYS A 3 3.72 14.82 15.98
N ILE A 4 3.03 15.27 14.94
CA ILE A 4 1.65 14.87 14.68
C ILE A 4 1.72 13.84 13.57
N ARG A 5 1.30 12.60 13.86
CA ARG A 5 1.07 11.61 12.80
C ARG A 5 -0.07 12.13 11.92
N PRO A 6 0.09 12.13 10.58
CA PRO A 6 -1.03 12.42 9.68
C PRO A 6 -2.21 11.52 10.04
N VAL A 7 -3.42 12.07 10.03
CA VAL A 7 -4.63 11.26 10.25
C VAL A 7 -4.82 10.42 8.99
N PRO A 8 -4.76 9.07 9.07
CA PRO A 8 -5.02 8.22 7.91
C PRO A 8 -6.47 8.36 7.47
N PHE A 9 -6.74 8.09 6.19
CA PHE A 9 -8.10 7.93 5.71
C PHE A 9 -8.79 6.78 6.47
N ASP A 10 -10.04 6.98 6.85
CA ASP A 10 -10.85 5.91 7.44
C ASP A 10 -11.35 5.01 6.31
N VAL A 11 -10.67 3.88 6.10
CA VAL A 11 -10.97 2.93 5.03
C VAL A 11 -11.41 1.60 5.62
N HIS A 12 -12.59 1.15 5.21
CA HIS A 12 -13.13 -0.13 5.65
C HIS A 12 -12.26 -1.30 5.12
N PRO A 13 -11.97 -2.34 5.92
CA PRO A 13 -11.10 -3.46 5.50
C PRO A 13 -11.51 -4.13 4.19
N ASN A 14 -12.80 -4.18 3.85
CA ASN A 14 -13.28 -4.77 2.60
C ASN A 14 -12.88 -3.99 1.33
N HIS A 15 -12.32 -2.80 1.47
CA HIS A 15 -11.82 -2.00 0.36
C HIS A 15 -10.36 -2.31 0.03
N PHE A 16 -9.72 -3.22 0.78
CA PHE A 16 -8.39 -3.71 0.47
C PHE A 16 -8.46 -4.93 -0.43
N LYS A 17 -7.67 -4.90 -1.50
CA LYS A 17 -7.43 -6.03 -2.39
C LYS A 17 -5.93 -6.22 -2.56
N ALA A 18 -5.52 -7.41 -2.95
CA ALA A 18 -4.14 -7.68 -3.29
C ALA A 18 -4.07 -8.66 -4.45
N SER A 19 -2.93 -8.68 -5.14
CA SER A 19 -2.64 -9.66 -6.19
C SER A 19 -2.74 -11.09 -5.67
N THR A 20 -2.07 -11.35 -4.55
CA THR A 20 -2.06 -12.62 -3.82
C THR A 20 -1.99 -12.35 -2.32
N SER A 21 -2.29 -13.35 -1.51
CA SER A 21 -2.13 -13.28 -0.06
C SER A 21 -1.67 -14.63 0.48
N LEU A 22 -0.65 -14.59 1.34
CA LEU A 22 -0.23 -15.75 2.12
C LEU A 22 -1.31 -16.07 3.16
N GLU A 23 -1.50 -17.35 3.47
CA GLU A 23 -2.43 -17.78 4.51
C GLU A 23 -2.13 -17.07 5.84
N GLY A 24 -3.16 -16.43 6.43
CA GLY A 24 -3.03 -15.64 7.65
C GLY A 24 -2.59 -14.18 7.46
N PHE A 25 -2.15 -13.77 6.26
CA PHE A 25 -1.67 -12.41 5.96
C PHE A 25 -2.41 -11.79 4.78
N SER A 26 -3.72 -11.59 4.95
CA SER A 26 -4.62 -11.08 3.91
C SER A 26 -4.42 -9.58 3.64
N ALA A 27 -4.99 -9.07 2.54
CA ALA A 27 -4.91 -7.67 2.16
C ALA A 27 -5.38 -6.70 3.27
N GLN A 28 -6.35 -7.11 4.10
CA GLN A 28 -6.84 -6.31 5.23
C GLN A 28 -5.76 -6.05 6.29
N GLY A 29 -4.76 -6.93 6.40
CA GLY A 29 -3.59 -6.75 7.26
C GLY A 29 -2.65 -5.63 6.77
N GLY A 30 -2.88 -5.06 5.58
CA GLY A 30 -2.13 -3.90 5.09
C GLY A 30 -2.51 -2.56 5.77
N LEU A 31 -3.57 -2.55 6.58
CA LEU A 31 -3.90 -1.39 7.41
C LEU A 31 -2.83 -1.16 8.47
N ILE A 32 -2.38 0.09 8.60
CA ILE A 32 -1.47 0.48 9.67
C ILE A 32 -2.23 0.40 11.00
N THR A 33 -1.84 -0.55 11.84
CA THR A 33 -2.37 -0.73 13.18
C THR A 33 -1.24 -0.77 14.21
N ASP A 34 -1.60 -0.74 15.49
CA ASP A 34 -0.66 -0.94 16.59
C ASP A 34 -0.27 -2.43 16.77
N ASP A 35 -0.91 -3.35 16.04
CA ASP A 35 -0.53 -4.76 16.01
C ASP A 35 0.68 -4.94 15.07
N VAL A 36 1.83 -5.23 15.67
CA VAL A 36 3.11 -5.37 14.97
C VAL A 36 3.27 -6.71 14.25
N GLU A 37 2.37 -7.66 14.52
CA GLU A 37 2.30 -8.96 13.86
C GLU A 37 1.28 -8.96 12.71
N ALA A 38 0.51 -7.89 12.55
CA ALA A 38 -0.41 -7.69 11.45
C ALA A 38 0.31 -7.06 10.24
N ALA A 39 0.24 -7.75 9.11
CA ALA A 39 0.72 -7.26 7.82
C ALA A 39 -0.04 -7.93 6.68
N TRP A 40 0.05 -7.37 5.48
CA TRP A 40 -0.19 -8.11 4.25
C TRP A 40 1.13 -8.74 3.77
N CYS A 41 1.07 -10.01 3.38
CA CYS A 41 2.17 -10.71 2.73
C CYS A 41 1.67 -11.32 1.43
N ALA A 42 2.33 -11.01 0.31
CA ALA A 42 2.08 -11.71 -0.94
C ALA A 42 2.44 -13.20 -0.83
N ALA A 43 1.72 -14.07 -1.53
CA ALA A 43 2.05 -15.49 -1.59
C ALA A 43 3.30 -15.77 -2.45
N GLU A 44 3.56 -14.89 -3.42
CA GLU A 44 4.67 -15.01 -4.37
C GLU A 44 5.75 -13.95 -4.12
N LYS A 45 7.02 -14.33 -4.30
CA LYS A 45 8.17 -13.42 -4.12
C LYS A 45 8.63 -12.86 -5.46
N ASN A 46 7.89 -11.90 -6.02
CA ASN A 46 8.26 -11.19 -7.24
C ASN A 46 7.82 -9.72 -7.22
N ALA A 47 8.26 -8.94 -8.21
CA ALA A 47 8.01 -7.50 -8.30
C ALA A 47 6.63 -7.13 -8.90
N GLU A 48 5.77 -8.13 -9.15
CA GLU A 48 4.44 -7.94 -9.74
C GLU A 48 3.33 -7.96 -8.68
N GLN A 49 3.70 -8.15 -7.41
CA GLN A 49 2.75 -8.17 -6.30
C GLN A 49 2.33 -6.77 -5.91
N TRP A 50 1.05 -6.62 -5.59
CA TRP A 50 0.46 -5.34 -5.22
C TRP A 50 -0.61 -5.50 -4.14
N ILE A 51 -0.79 -4.43 -3.37
CA ILE A 51 -1.93 -4.19 -2.50
C ILE A 51 -2.58 -2.88 -2.95
N GLU A 52 -3.90 -2.89 -3.01
CA GLU A 52 -4.75 -1.81 -3.49
C GLU A 52 -5.73 -1.43 -2.38
N VAL A 53 -6.04 -0.14 -2.31
CA VAL A 53 -7.05 0.43 -1.43
C VAL A 53 -8.06 1.22 -2.24
N ASP A 54 -9.33 0.86 -2.15
CA ASP A 54 -10.44 1.60 -2.74
C ASP A 54 -10.91 2.71 -1.79
N LEU A 55 -10.68 3.96 -2.19
CA LEU A 55 -11.05 5.15 -1.41
C LEU A 55 -12.53 5.54 -1.57
N GLN A 56 -13.28 4.84 -2.43
CA GLN A 56 -14.70 5.06 -2.79
C GLN A 56 -15.04 6.39 -3.47
N LEU A 57 -14.27 7.44 -3.19
CA LEU A 57 -14.41 8.78 -3.74
C LEU A 57 -13.07 9.24 -4.29
N GLU A 58 -13.10 10.04 -5.35
CA GLU A 58 -11.92 10.71 -5.86
C GLU A 58 -11.31 11.59 -4.76
N THR A 59 -10.08 11.27 -4.37
CA THR A 59 -9.43 11.79 -3.17
C THR A 59 -7.99 12.20 -3.48
N ASP A 60 -7.60 13.38 -3.01
CA ASP A 60 -6.22 13.84 -3.09
C ASP A 60 -5.33 13.08 -2.08
N VAL A 61 -4.45 12.22 -2.60
CA VAL A 61 -3.48 11.46 -1.80
C VAL A 61 -2.17 12.23 -1.72
N LEU A 62 -1.83 12.70 -0.51
CA LEU A 62 -0.63 13.52 -0.27
C LEU A 62 0.61 12.72 0.15
N ALA A 63 0.40 11.58 0.81
CA ALA A 63 1.49 10.76 1.33
C ALA A 63 1.05 9.30 1.47
N VAL A 64 2.04 8.40 1.41
CA VAL A 64 1.89 6.98 1.70
C VAL A 64 2.81 6.66 2.87
N ALA A 65 2.28 5.97 3.88
CA ALA A 65 3.05 5.43 4.98
C ALA A 65 3.13 3.90 4.83
N LEU A 66 4.30 3.33 5.15
CA LEU A 66 4.52 1.90 5.11
C LEU A 66 4.91 1.41 6.51
N GLN A 67 4.39 0.24 6.87
CA GLN A 67 4.79 -0.50 8.06
C GLN A 67 5.11 -1.94 7.63
N GLY A 68 6.29 -2.43 8.00
CA GLY A 68 6.67 -3.82 7.79
C GLY A 68 6.13 -4.73 8.91
N LEU A 69 6.29 -6.03 8.72
CA LEU A 69 6.06 -7.03 9.77
C LEU A 69 7.28 -7.04 10.71
N TYR A 70 7.03 -6.81 12.00
CA TYR A 70 8.12 -6.60 12.96
C TYR A 70 9.12 -7.75 12.98
N LYS A 71 10.41 -7.43 12.81
CA LYS A 71 11.54 -8.39 12.77
C LYS A 71 11.49 -9.47 11.68
N HIS A 72 10.51 -9.44 10.78
CA HIS A 72 10.35 -10.47 9.75
C HIS A 72 10.65 -9.93 8.35
N SER A 73 9.84 -8.96 7.89
CA SER A 73 9.86 -8.52 6.50
C SER A 73 9.44 -7.05 6.37
N TRP A 74 10.10 -6.32 5.47
CA TRP A 74 9.72 -4.96 5.09
C TRP A 74 9.91 -4.76 3.59
N VAL A 75 9.25 -3.75 3.05
CA VAL A 75 9.41 -3.33 1.66
C VAL A 75 10.49 -2.27 1.59
N GLU A 76 11.53 -2.49 0.77
CA GLU A 76 12.60 -1.51 0.56
C GLU A 76 12.26 -0.52 -0.54
N THR A 77 11.62 -1.01 -1.60
CA THR A 77 11.31 -0.21 -2.79
C THR A 77 9.91 -0.49 -3.29
N PHE A 78 9.17 0.56 -3.67
CA PHE A 78 7.83 0.44 -4.24
C PHE A 78 7.56 1.54 -5.26
N TYR A 79 6.51 1.38 -6.06
CA TYR A 79 5.96 2.42 -6.91
C TYR A 79 4.45 2.52 -6.66
N VAL A 80 3.86 3.67 -6.93
CA VAL A 80 2.43 3.90 -6.73
C VAL A 80 1.74 3.95 -8.09
N GLN A 81 0.63 3.24 -8.20
CA GLN A 81 -0.32 3.42 -9.29
C GLN A 81 -1.66 3.92 -8.74
N TYR A 82 -2.38 4.67 -9.56
CA TYR A 82 -3.71 5.18 -9.23
C TYR A 82 -4.67 4.98 -10.39
N SER A 83 -5.95 4.91 -10.07
CA SER A 83 -7.05 4.76 -11.02
C SER A 83 -8.29 5.46 -10.48
N THR A 84 -9.12 6.01 -11.38
CA THR A 84 -10.43 6.59 -11.05
C THR A 84 -11.60 5.72 -11.54
N ASP A 85 -11.32 4.66 -12.30
CA ASP A 85 -12.31 3.77 -12.89
C ASP A 85 -12.12 2.29 -12.51
N GLY A 86 -11.04 1.97 -11.78
CA GLY A 86 -10.64 0.61 -11.39
C GLY A 86 -10.12 -0.27 -12.53
N ASN A 87 -10.08 0.24 -13.76
CA ASN A 87 -9.72 -0.51 -14.97
C ASN A 87 -8.41 0.01 -15.59
N THR A 88 -8.25 1.34 -15.63
CA THR A 88 -7.09 2.01 -16.21
C THR A 88 -6.22 2.55 -15.10
N TRP A 89 -4.97 2.11 -15.06
CA TRP A 89 -4.02 2.45 -14.00
C TRP A 89 -2.87 3.29 -14.54
N TYR A 90 -2.52 4.34 -13.80
CA TYR A 90 -1.45 5.28 -14.14
C TYR A 90 -0.36 5.21 -13.07
N CYS A 91 0.91 5.23 -13.48
CA CYS A 91 2.04 5.30 -12.55
C CYS A 91 2.22 6.75 -12.06
N TYR A 92 2.24 6.93 -10.73
CA TYR A 92 2.52 8.23 -10.14
C TYR A 92 3.95 8.68 -10.45
N GLY A 93 4.12 9.97 -10.75
CA GLY A 93 5.41 10.59 -11.10
C GLY A 93 5.97 10.17 -12.46
N SER A 94 5.17 9.51 -13.29
CA SER A 94 5.58 9.05 -14.61
C SER A 94 5.16 10.03 -15.70
N ASP A 95 6.08 10.88 -16.14
CA ASP A 95 5.83 11.79 -17.27
C ASP A 95 5.95 11.08 -18.64
N ASN A 96 6.48 9.86 -18.65
CA ASN A 96 6.93 9.13 -19.85
C ASN A 96 6.75 7.59 -19.76
N GLY A 97 5.93 7.10 -18.82
CA GLY A 97 5.60 5.68 -18.69
C GLY A 97 6.60 4.84 -17.86
N HIS A 98 7.64 5.46 -17.30
CA HIS A 98 8.56 4.82 -16.36
C HIS A 98 8.03 4.83 -14.92
N LYS A 99 8.16 3.70 -14.19
CA LYS A 99 7.80 3.60 -12.77
C LYS A 99 8.76 4.45 -11.92
N VAL A 100 8.22 5.40 -11.15
CA VAL A 100 9.01 6.07 -10.10
C VAL A 100 9.10 5.14 -8.91
N ILE A 101 10.33 4.79 -8.54
CA ILE A 101 10.62 3.89 -7.42
C ILE A 101 10.95 4.74 -6.20
N PHE A 102 10.14 4.59 -5.15
CA PHE A 102 10.37 5.16 -3.83
C PHE A 102 11.22 4.19 -3.02
N ASN A 103 12.26 4.69 -2.36
CA ASN A 103 13.08 3.94 -1.41
C ASN A 103 12.66 4.27 0.02
N TYR A 104 12.62 3.28 0.89
CA TYR A 104 12.56 3.49 2.33
C TYR A 104 13.96 3.84 2.86
N SER A 105 14.11 4.90 3.67
CA SER A 105 15.38 5.38 4.23
C SER A 105 15.45 5.27 5.73
#